data_AF-A0A229S7X7-F1
#
_entry.id   AF-A0A229S7X7-F1
#
_cell.length_a   1.000
_cell.length_b   1.000
_cell.length_c   1.000
_cell.angle_alpha   90.00
_cell.angle_beta   90.00
_cell.angle_gamma   90.00
#
_symmetry.space_group_name_H-M   'P 1'
#
loop_
_entity.id
_entity.type
_entity.pdbx_description
1 polymer ?
#
loop_
_entity_poly.entity_id
_entity_poly.type
_entity_poly.pdbx_seq_one_letter_code
_entity_poly.pdbx_strand_id
1 'polypeptide(L)'
;MPRSINDQGVAVGNYLKNVVVPGGAVEITRPAIWPGPGSAGSDLGVNPTGSADAFGVNDQQQIVGWQGGGHTSITPWQRTGTTVTDLPPLGGSKDTEALGENSNGVVVGDAAVPGGTLPGGDQVALEWANGKLTTLGQLNGGAWSEALAINTAGQAVGSASPAGSSLLDSHAVMFSGGKAIDLNVPRGVNQGTAHATAINTAGVIVGDDAVFPDVSGISNGFVYRNGHATDLNSLIKPTPNVRVGGATGINDAGVIVGTAVLTAPDGMVSSVGYELLPIPTT
;
A
#
# COMPACT_ATOMS: atom_id res chain seq x y z
N MET A 1 -7.84 -2.12 -12.40
CA MET A 1 -7.88 -3.05 -11.27
C MET A 1 -8.26 -2.27 -10.02
N PRO A 2 -9.11 -2.80 -9.12
CA PRO A 2 -9.35 -2.21 -7.81
C PRO A 2 -8.06 -2.19 -6.98
N ARG A 3 -7.88 -1.15 -6.15
CA ARG A 3 -6.72 -0.97 -5.24
C ARG A 3 -7.14 -0.79 -3.79
N SER A 4 -8.24 -0.08 -3.53
CA SER A 4 -8.72 0.21 -2.18
C SER A 4 -10.24 0.25 -2.13
N ILE A 5 -10.81 0.05 -0.94
CA ILE A 5 -12.24 0.09 -0.63
C ILE A 5 -12.44 0.71 0.75
N ASN A 6 -13.47 1.53 0.93
CA ASN A 6 -13.83 2.11 2.23
C ASN A 6 -14.98 1.33 2.92
N ASP A 7 -15.37 1.75 4.12
CA ASP A 7 -16.40 1.05 4.93
C ASP A 7 -17.81 1.18 4.35
N GLN A 8 -17.99 2.10 3.39
CA GLN A 8 -19.24 2.24 2.62
C GLN A 8 -19.29 1.31 1.40
N GLY A 9 -18.26 0.49 1.17
CA GLY A 9 -18.16 -0.42 0.03
C GLY A 9 -17.80 0.29 -1.28
N VAL A 10 -17.35 1.55 -1.23
CA VAL A 10 -16.88 2.29 -2.40
C VAL A 10 -15.44 1.87 -2.67
N ALA A 11 -15.19 1.30 -3.85
CA ALA A 11 -13.87 0.90 -4.28
C ALA A 11 -13.27 1.88 -5.29
N VAL A 12 -11.95 2.03 -5.28
CA VAL A 12 -11.18 2.81 -6.25
C VAL A 12 -10.05 1.99 -6.83
N GLY A 13 -9.49 2.46 -7.94
CA GLY A 13 -8.39 1.80 -8.63
C GLY A 13 -8.22 2.39 -10.02
N ASN A 14 -7.81 1.56 -10.98
CA ASN A 14 -7.55 2.00 -12.35
C ASN A 14 -8.22 1.16 -13.44
N TYR A 15 -8.05 1.56 -14.68
CA TYR A 15 -8.24 0.76 -15.88
C TYR A 15 -7.39 1.31 -17.03
N LEU A 16 -7.19 0.53 -18.09
CA LEU A 16 -6.48 0.96 -19.30
C LEU A 16 -7.44 1.55 -20.32
N LYS A 17 -7.06 2.65 -20.96
CA LYS A 17 -7.84 3.33 -21.99
C LYS A 17 -6.96 3.80 -23.13
N ASN A 18 -7.37 3.50 -24.35
CA ASN A 18 -6.78 4.11 -25.54
C ASN A 18 -7.31 5.54 -25.74
N VAL A 19 -6.41 6.51 -25.85
CA VAL A 19 -6.74 7.91 -26.17
C VAL A 19 -5.97 8.35 -27.40
N VAL A 20 -6.59 9.22 -28.20
CA VAL A 20 -5.96 9.82 -29.38
C VAL A 20 -5.36 11.16 -28.98
N VAL A 21 -4.04 11.27 -29.09
CA VAL A 21 -3.27 12.48 -28.84
C VAL A 21 -2.56 12.91 -30.13
N PRO A 22 -2.05 14.16 -30.22
CA PRO A 22 -1.17 14.54 -31.31
C PRO A 22 0.03 13.57 -31.39
N GLY A 23 0.15 12.83 -32.51
CA GLY A 23 1.19 11.82 -32.70
C GLY A 23 0.71 10.36 -32.69
N GLY A 24 -0.56 10.09 -32.34
CA GLY A 24 -1.15 8.76 -32.47
C GLY A 24 -2.05 8.36 -31.30
N ALA A 25 -2.54 7.11 -31.36
CA ALA A 25 -3.23 6.50 -30.23
C ALA A 25 -2.19 6.02 -29.21
N VAL A 26 -2.43 6.31 -27.94
CA VAL A 26 -1.63 5.84 -26.81
C VAL A 26 -2.55 5.19 -25.77
N GLU A 27 -2.08 4.12 -25.15
CA GLU A 27 -2.76 3.51 -24.01
C GLU A 27 -2.32 4.22 -22.73
N ILE A 28 -3.29 4.68 -21.94
CA ILE A 28 -3.06 5.38 -20.67
C ILE A 28 -3.78 4.68 -19.53
N THR A 29 -3.25 4.84 -18.32
CA THR A 29 -3.91 4.41 -17.08
C THR A 29 -4.91 5.47 -16.64
N ARG A 30 -6.13 5.06 -16.31
CA ARG A 30 -7.21 5.97 -15.89
C ARG A 30 -7.69 5.59 -14.49
N PRO A 31 -7.88 6.55 -13.58
CA PRO A 31 -8.39 6.27 -12.25
C PRO A 31 -9.92 6.10 -12.31
N ALA A 32 -10.43 5.13 -11.57
CA ALA A 32 -11.83 4.76 -11.55
C ALA A 32 -12.37 4.55 -10.13
N ILE A 33 -13.69 4.69 -10.01
CA ILE A 33 -14.45 4.45 -8.79
C ILE A 33 -15.61 3.49 -9.09
N TRP A 34 -15.88 2.59 -8.16
CA TRP A 34 -17.02 1.69 -8.14
C TRP A 34 -17.84 1.99 -6.87
N PRO A 35 -19.05 2.55 -6.99
CA PRO A 35 -19.85 2.95 -5.84
C PRO A 35 -20.31 1.81 -4.91
N GLY A 36 -20.21 0.56 -5.37
CA GLY A 36 -20.59 -0.61 -4.57
C GLY A 36 -20.76 -1.88 -5.41
N PRO A 37 -21.12 -3.00 -4.77
CA PRO A 37 -21.31 -4.29 -5.43
C PRO A 37 -22.29 -4.20 -6.61
N GLY A 38 -21.89 -4.76 -7.76
CA GLY A 38 -22.70 -4.77 -8.98
C GLY A 38 -22.82 -3.42 -9.70
N SER A 39 -22.24 -2.34 -9.16
CA SER A 39 -22.21 -1.04 -9.84
C SER A 39 -21.15 -1.02 -10.95
N ALA A 40 -21.48 -0.41 -12.08
CA ALA A 40 -20.49 -0.12 -13.11
C ALA A 40 -19.48 0.92 -12.59
N GLY A 41 -18.21 0.72 -12.92
CA GLY A 41 -17.17 1.69 -12.60
C GLY A 41 -17.27 2.93 -13.48
N SER A 42 -16.88 4.09 -12.94
CA SER A 42 -16.80 5.35 -13.67
C SER A 42 -15.41 5.98 -13.54
N ASP A 43 -14.97 6.66 -14.59
CA ASP A 43 -13.73 7.45 -14.62
C ASP A 43 -13.80 8.63 -13.64
N LEU A 44 -12.73 8.87 -12.88
CA LEU A 44 -12.67 9.92 -11.87
C LEU A 44 -12.39 11.33 -12.43
N GLY A 45 -12.04 11.44 -13.71
CA GLY A 45 -11.80 12.70 -14.41
C GLY A 45 -10.43 13.32 -14.18
N VAL A 46 -9.52 12.61 -13.50
CA VAL A 46 -8.14 13.10 -13.23
C VAL A 46 -7.30 13.00 -14.49
N ASN A 47 -6.47 14.02 -14.77
CA ASN A 47 -5.53 14.07 -15.90
C ASN A 47 -6.08 13.51 -17.23
N PRO A 48 -7.14 14.10 -17.83
CA PRO A 48 -7.92 13.46 -18.90
C PRO A 48 -7.13 13.08 -20.16
N THR A 49 -5.97 13.70 -20.39
CA THR A 49 -5.08 13.46 -21.54
C THR A 49 -3.81 12.69 -21.17
N GLY A 50 -3.62 12.32 -19.91
CA GLY A 50 -2.46 11.60 -19.41
C GLY A 50 -2.83 10.46 -18.47
N SER A 51 -1.81 9.76 -17.95
CA SER A 51 -2.04 8.67 -17.02
C SER A 51 -2.35 9.19 -15.61
N ALA A 52 -3.24 8.50 -14.91
CA ALA A 52 -3.45 8.67 -13.49
C ALA A 52 -3.99 7.37 -12.88
N ASP A 53 -3.74 7.18 -11.59
CA ASP A 53 -4.13 6.01 -10.83
C ASP A 53 -4.65 6.45 -9.46
N ALA A 54 -5.60 5.68 -8.90
CA ALA A 54 -6.21 5.94 -7.59
C ALA A 54 -5.84 4.80 -6.64
N PHE A 55 -5.19 5.14 -5.54
CA PHE A 55 -4.65 4.18 -4.57
C PHE A 55 -5.46 4.12 -3.28
N GLY A 56 -5.86 5.28 -2.73
CA GLY A 56 -6.59 5.36 -1.47
C GLY A 56 -7.99 5.91 -1.65
N VAL A 57 -8.92 5.46 -0.81
CA VAL A 57 -10.24 6.07 -0.61
C VAL A 57 -10.61 6.00 0.87
N ASN A 58 -11.09 7.09 1.45
CA ASN A 58 -11.62 7.11 2.82
C ASN A 58 -13.16 7.16 2.88
N ASP A 59 -13.73 7.09 4.08
CA ASP A 59 -15.18 7.12 4.29
C ASP A 59 -15.85 8.46 3.95
N GLN A 60 -15.05 9.53 3.79
CA GLN A 60 -15.53 10.80 3.25
C GLN A 60 -15.53 10.83 1.71
N GLN A 61 -15.21 9.70 1.07
CA GLN A 61 -15.01 9.57 -0.37
C GLN A 61 -13.97 10.55 -0.93
N GLN A 62 -13.01 10.93 -0.09
CA GLN A 62 -11.77 11.48 -0.57
C GLN A 62 -10.99 10.35 -1.22
N ILE A 63 -10.24 10.67 -2.27
CA ILE A 63 -9.48 9.70 -3.05
C ILE A 63 -8.11 10.29 -3.30
N VAL A 64 -7.07 9.47 -3.16
CA VAL A 64 -5.69 9.86 -3.44
C VAL A 64 -5.03 8.97 -4.47
N GLY A 65 -4.01 9.50 -5.13
CA GLY A 65 -3.23 8.75 -6.10
C GLY A 65 -2.15 9.59 -6.75
N TRP A 66 -1.69 9.13 -7.90
CA TRP A 66 -0.72 9.85 -8.72
C TRP A 66 -1.25 10.12 -10.13
N GLN A 67 -0.69 11.13 -10.78
CA GLN A 67 -0.95 11.47 -12.17
C GLN A 67 0.34 11.86 -12.89
N GLY A 68 0.47 11.59 -14.18
CA GLY A 68 1.69 11.88 -14.92
C GLY A 68 1.73 11.38 -16.35
N GLY A 69 2.78 11.79 -17.07
CA GLY A 69 2.98 11.54 -18.51
C GLY A 69 4.03 10.46 -18.81
N GLY A 70 4.09 9.40 -18.00
CA GLY A 70 5.06 8.31 -18.08
C GLY A 70 5.70 8.02 -16.72
N HIS A 71 6.26 6.81 -16.52
CA HIS A 71 6.78 6.28 -15.24
C HIS A 71 7.92 7.08 -14.59
N THR A 72 8.33 8.23 -15.13
CA THR A 72 9.46 9.03 -14.63
C THR A 72 9.08 10.47 -14.28
N SER A 73 7.79 10.83 -14.39
CA SER A 73 7.29 12.14 -14.00
C SER A 73 5.83 12.05 -13.55
N ILE A 74 5.64 11.75 -12.27
CA ILE A 74 4.35 11.64 -11.60
C ILE A 74 4.24 12.64 -10.44
N THR A 75 3.02 13.12 -10.20
CA THR A 75 2.67 14.02 -9.10
C THR A 75 1.49 13.47 -8.30
N PRO A 76 1.49 13.66 -6.98
CA PRO A 76 0.42 13.21 -6.12
C PRO A 76 -0.82 14.11 -6.27
N TRP A 77 -2.00 13.54 -6.16
CA TRP A 77 -3.26 14.28 -6.14
C TRP A 77 -4.20 13.76 -5.06
N GLN A 78 -5.09 14.63 -4.61
CA GLN A 78 -6.25 14.29 -3.80
C GLN A 78 -7.52 14.80 -4.48
N ARG A 79 -8.60 14.04 -4.40
CA ARG A 79 -9.92 14.39 -4.93
C ARG A 79 -10.94 14.43 -3.82
N THR A 80 -11.69 15.53 -3.72
CA THR A 80 -12.84 15.68 -2.81
C THR A 80 -14.06 16.10 -3.63
N GLY A 81 -15.13 15.30 -3.61
CA GLY A 81 -16.22 15.47 -4.57
C GLY A 81 -15.69 15.39 -6.00
N THR A 82 -15.95 16.38 -6.85
CA THR A 82 -15.39 16.44 -8.21
C THR A 82 -14.09 17.25 -8.32
N THR A 83 -13.64 17.86 -7.23
CA THR A 83 -12.47 18.73 -7.22
C THR A 83 -11.21 17.90 -7.05
N VAL A 84 -10.28 18.02 -8.00
CA VAL A 84 -8.93 17.43 -7.94
C VAL A 84 -7.96 18.52 -7.52
N THR A 85 -7.11 18.23 -6.54
CA THR A 85 -6.07 19.11 -6.02
C THR A 85 -4.74 18.39 -6.05
N ASP A 86 -3.74 19.00 -6.67
CA ASP A 86 -2.38 18.49 -6.66
C ASP A 86 -1.79 18.67 -5.27
N LEU A 87 -1.21 17.61 -4.72
CA LEU A 87 -0.48 17.67 -3.47
C LEU A 87 0.95 18.16 -3.77
N PRO A 88 1.56 18.98 -2.88
CA PRO A 88 2.90 19.51 -3.12
C PRO A 88 3.95 18.37 -3.13
N PRO A 89 4.86 18.33 -4.11
CA PRO A 89 5.95 17.35 -4.13
C PRO A 89 7.09 17.73 -3.18
N LEU A 90 7.88 16.73 -2.73
CA LEU A 90 9.06 16.97 -1.91
C LEU A 90 10.17 17.65 -2.72
N GLY A 91 10.49 18.90 -2.41
CA GLY A 91 11.63 19.60 -3.01
C GLY A 91 11.58 19.71 -4.55
N GLY A 92 10.38 19.68 -5.14
CA GLY A 92 10.21 19.66 -6.60
C GLY A 92 10.49 18.29 -7.25
N SER A 93 10.50 17.21 -6.46
CA SER A 93 10.55 15.84 -6.98
C SER A 93 9.46 15.61 -8.04
N LYS A 94 9.83 14.86 -9.06
CA LYS A 94 8.93 14.44 -10.15
C LYS A 94 8.53 12.96 -10.01
N ASP A 95 8.87 12.36 -8.89
CA ASP A 95 8.54 10.99 -8.57
C ASP A 95 7.98 11.03 -7.15
N THR A 96 6.68 11.23 -7.06
CA THR A 96 5.97 11.44 -5.80
C THR A 96 4.56 10.89 -5.95
N GLU A 97 4.19 10.02 -5.02
CA GLU A 97 2.92 9.31 -5.02
C GLU A 97 2.18 9.52 -3.70
N ALA A 98 0.85 9.52 -3.77
CA ALA A 98 -0.01 9.42 -2.60
C ALA A 98 -0.68 8.04 -2.61
N LEU A 99 -0.48 7.27 -1.54
CA LEU A 99 -0.77 5.85 -1.50
C LEU A 99 -1.87 5.49 -0.50
N GLY A 100 -1.98 6.23 0.60
CA GLY A 100 -2.98 6.00 1.65
C GLY A 100 -3.51 7.29 2.23
N GLU A 101 -4.68 7.22 2.86
CA GLU A 101 -5.28 8.37 3.55
C GLU A 101 -6.18 7.89 4.70
N ASN A 102 -6.38 8.74 5.71
CA ASN A 102 -7.34 8.49 6.79
C ASN A 102 -8.57 9.40 6.70
N SER A 103 -9.56 9.14 7.54
CA SER A 103 -10.81 9.93 7.60
C SER A 103 -10.64 11.35 8.12
N ASN A 104 -9.43 11.76 8.54
CA ASN A 104 -9.12 13.14 8.91
C ASN A 104 -8.53 13.93 7.72
N GLY A 105 -8.48 13.33 6.52
CA GLY A 105 -7.89 13.93 5.33
C GLY A 105 -6.36 13.99 5.36
N VAL A 106 -5.71 13.23 6.26
CA VAL A 106 -4.26 13.06 6.24
C VAL A 106 -3.92 12.03 5.19
N VAL A 107 -2.99 12.38 4.31
CA VAL A 107 -2.53 11.53 3.20
C VAL A 107 -1.10 11.11 3.46
N VAL A 108 -0.74 9.88 3.08
CA VAL A 108 0.61 9.35 3.14
C VAL A 108 1.02 8.76 1.80
N GLY A 109 2.33 8.65 1.60
CA GLY A 109 2.93 8.10 0.39
C GLY A 109 4.44 8.23 0.46
N ASP A 110 5.08 8.51 -0.67
CA ASP A 110 6.52 8.64 -0.77
C ASP A 110 6.94 9.60 -1.89
N ALA A 111 8.22 9.96 -1.88
CA ALA A 111 8.85 10.64 -3.00
C ALA A 111 10.32 10.26 -3.13
N ALA A 112 10.81 10.27 -4.37
CA ALA A 112 12.23 10.35 -4.62
C ALA A 112 12.80 11.65 -4.02
N VAL A 113 13.93 11.52 -3.32
CA VAL A 113 14.70 12.60 -2.74
C VAL A 113 15.56 13.24 -3.84
N PRO A 114 15.42 14.55 -4.09
CA PRO A 114 16.26 15.23 -5.07
C PRO A 114 17.76 15.06 -4.78
N GLY A 115 18.51 14.57 -5.76
CA GLY A 115 19.95 14.32 -5.62
C GLY A 115 20.32 13.03 -4.89
N GLY A 116 19.35 12.12 -4.70
CA GLY A 116 19.59 10.81 -4.11
C GLY A 116 20.65 9.99 -4.86
N THR A 117 21.30 9.08 -4.13
CA THR A 117 22.52 8.41 -4.60
C THR A 117 22.34 6.93 -4.94
N LEU A 118 21.24 6.31 -4.51
CA LEU A 118 20.93 4.91 -4.82
C LEU A 118 20.44 4.70 -6.26
N PRO A 119 20.78 3.55 -6.89
CA PRO A 119 20.12 3.09 -8.12
C PRO A 119 18.61 2.90 -7.84
N GLY A 120 17.76 3.72 -8.45
CA GLY A 120 16.31 3.78 -8.15
C GLY A 120 15.88 4.99 -7.32
N GLY A 121 16.83 5.83 -6.89
CA GLY A 121 16.60 7.02 -6.10
C GLY A 121 16.47 6.72 -4.61
N ASP A 122 17.08 7.56 -3.78
CA ASP A 122 16.74 7.59 -2.35
C ASP A 122 15.26 8.01 -2.27
N GLN A 123 14.42 7.31 -1.51
CA GLN A 123 13.01 7.66 -1.35
C GLN A 123 12.68 7.85 0.12
N VAL A 124 11.73 8.73 0.41
CA VAL A 124 11.31 9.01 1.77
C VAL A 124 9.80 9.01 1.89
N ALA A 125 9.31 8.41 2.97
CA ALA A 125 7.90 8.36 3.29
C ALA A 125 7.41 9.77 3.63
N LEU A 126 6.25 10.12 3.11
CA LEU A 126 5.65 11.44 3.22
C LEU A 126 4.32 11.40 3.96
N GLU A 127 3.99 12.53 4.58
CA GLU A 127 2.69 12.86 5.12
C GLU A 127 2.27 14.24 4.62
N TRP A 128 1.06 14.34 4.07
CA TRP A 128 0.37 15.59 3.81
C TRP A 128 -0.77 15.74 4.82
N ALA A 129 -0.64 16.73 5.70
CA ALA A 129 -1.64 17.05 6.72
C ALA A 129 -1.86 18.56 6.79
N ASN A 130 -3.12 19.00 6.73
CA ASN A 130 -3.49 20.42 6.87
C ASN A 130 -2.71 21.37 5.93
N GLY A 131 -2.49 20.94 4.69
CA GLY A 131 -1.73 21.70 3.68
C GLY A 131 -0.21 21.73 3.90
N LYS A 132 0.32 20.97 4.87
CA LYS A 132 1.75 20.84 5.13
C LYS A 132 2.24 19.47 4.68
N LEU A 133 3.37 19.47 3.98
CA LEU A 133 4.15 18.27 3.66
C LEU A 133 5.24 18.05 4.73
N THR A 134 5.33 16.84 5.26
CA THR A 134 6.39 16.40 6.17
C THR A 134 6.93 15.03 5.77
N THR A 135 8.20 14.77 6.04
CA THR A 135 8.75 13.42 5.94
C THR A 135 8.42 12.63 7.21
N LEU A 136 8.09 11.35 7.05
CA LEU A 136 7.81 10.43 8.15
C LEU A 136 9.09 9.76 8.71
N GLY A 137 10.21 9.92 8.00
CA GLY A 137 11.52 9.40 8.38
C GLY A 137 11.86 8.07 7.71
N GLN A 138 13.00 7.51 8.07
CA GLN A 138 13.55 6.25 7.57
C GLN A 138 14.08 5.43 8.76
N LEU A 139 14.41 4.16 8.53
CA LEU A 139 15.19 3.40 9.51
C LEU A 139 16.58 4.01 9.66
N ASN A 140 17.19 3.87 10.83
CA ASN A 140 18.47 4.51 11.13
C ASN A 140 19.55 4.07 10.12
N GLY A 141 20.09 5.05 9.38
CA GLY A 141 21.08 4.85 8.32
C GLY A 141 20.56 4.26 7.01
N GLY A 142 19.25 4.01 6.92
CA GLY A 142 18.54 3.64 5.69
C GLY A 142 18.43 4.82 4.71
N ALA A 143 18.09 4.51 3.47
CA ALA A 143 17.96 5.51 2.39
C ALA A 143 16.64 5.38 1.60
N TRP A 144 15.77 4.45 2.01
CA TRP A 144 14.48 4.22 1.37
C TRP A 144 13.40 3.99 2.42
N SER A 145 12.22 4.56 2.19
CA SER A 145 11.00 4.31 2.97
C SER A 145 9.78 4.75 2.20
N GLU A 146 8.66 4.05 2.40
CA GLU A 146 7.34 4.35 1.86
C GLU A 146 6.28 4.21 2.97
N ALA A 147 5.21 5.00 2.89
CA ALA A 147 4.04 4.84 3.75
C ALA A 147 2.83 4.45 2.91
N LEU A 148 2.24 3.30 3.21
CA LEU A 148 1.18 2.65 2.44
C LEU A 148 -0.20 2.88 3.05
N ALA A 149 -0.29 2.95 4.38
CA ALA A 149 -1.55 3.13 5.09
C ALA A 149 -1.38 4.01 6.33
N ILE A 150 -2.47 4.62 6.77
CA ILE A 150 -2.51 5.48 7.96
C ILE A 150 -3.85 5.35 8.67
N ASN A 151 -3.85 5.22 10.00
CA ASN A 151 -5.08 5.22 10.79
C ASN A 151 -5.48 6.62 11.26
N THR A 152 -6.66 6.73 11.89
CA THR A 152 -7.21 8.02 12.36
C THR A 152 -6.43 8.63 13.54
N ALA A 153 -5.60 7.85 14.21
CA ALA A 153 -4.68 8.33 15.25
C ALA A 153 -3.38 8.93 14.67
N GLY A 154 -3.20 8.91 13.34
CA GLY A 154 -2.01 9.41 12.67
C GLY A 154 -0.83 8.44 12.70
N GLN A 155 -1.07 7.15 12.98
CA GLN A 155 -0.06 6.11 12.86
C GLN A 155 -0.04 5.62 11.41
N ALA A 156 1.07 5.86 10.72
CA ALA A 156 1.29 5.37 9.37
C ALA A 156 2.11 4.08 9.38
N VAL A 157 1.94 3.24 8.38
CA VAL A 157 2.68 2.00 8.20
C VAL A 157 3.12 1.84 6.76
N GLY A 158 4.17 1.05 6.54
CA GLY A 158 4.68 0.75 5.21
C GLY A 158 5.98 -0.02 5.31
N SER A 159 6.97 0.42 4.55
CA SER A 159 8.23 -0.30 4.37
C SER A 159 9.42 0.65 4.45
N ALA A 160 10.58 0.19 4.92
CA ALA A 160 11.82 0.97 4.89
C ALA A 160 13.06 0.08 4.81
N SER A 161 14.12 0.56 4.18
CA SER A 161 15.40 -0.17 4.12
C SER A 161 16.25 0.13 5.36
N PRO A 162 16.87 -0.87 6.00
CA PRO A 162 17.90 -0.65 6.99
C PRO A 162 19.21 -0.12 6.36
N ALA A 163 20.14 0.30 7.20
CA ALA A 163 21.42 0.85 6.74
C ALA A 163 22.23 -0.16 5.92
N GLY A 164 22.70 0.27 4.75
CA GLY A 164 23.60 -0.52 3.90
C GLY A 164 22.96 -1.74 3.24
N SER A 165 21.64 -1.90 3.31
CA SER A 165 20.93 -2.98 2.62
C SER A 165 20.47 -2.58 1.23
N SER A 166 20.11 -3.58 0.42
CA SER A 166 19.42 -3.34 -0.85
C SER A 166 17.92 -3.12 -0.59
N LEU A 167 17.22 -2.54 -1.58
CA LEU A 167 15.75 -2.43 -1.54
C LEU A 167 15.03 -3.79 -1.40
N LEU A 168 15.69 -4.89 -1.77
CA LEU A 168 15.17 -6.26 -1.62
C LEU A 168 15.24 -6.80 -0.18
N ASP A 169 15.74 -5.99 0.75
CA ASP A 169 15.81 -6.31 2.18
C ASP A 169 15.08 -5.24 3.01
N SER A 170 13.96 -4.72 2.50
CA SER A 170 13.17 -3.73 3.23
C SER A 170 12.36 -4.38 4.36
N HIS A 171 12.16 -3.64 5.43
CA HIS A 171 11.45 -4.04 6.65
C HIS A 171 10.07 -3.41 6.68
N ALA A 172 9.09 -4.16 7.19
CA ALA A 172 7.80 -3.60 7.56
C ALA A 172 8.00 -2.64 8.74
N VAL A 173 7.50 -1.42 8.62
CA VAL A 173 7.68 -0.37 9.63
C VAL A 173 6.37 0.29 9.99
N MET A 174 6.32 0.82 11.22
CA MET A 174 5.36 1.84 11.63
C MET A 174 6.08 3.18 11.75
N PHE A 175 5.48 4.24 11.23
CA PHE A 175 5.96 5.60 11.40
C PHE A 175 5.26 6.26 12.58
N SER A 176 6.06 6.79 13.51
CA SER A 176 5.54 7.53 14.65
C SER A 176 6.56 8.58 15.12
N GLY A 177 6.09 9.81 15.35
CA GLY A 177 6.95 10.89 15.83
C GLY A 177 8.11 11.25 14.87
N GLY A 178 7.89 11.11 13.56
CA GLY A 178 8.89 11.41 12.52
C GLY A 178 10.02 10.37 12.41
N LYS A 179 9.79 9.14 12.88
CA LYS A 179 10.73 8.02 12.77
C LYS A 179 10.03 6.78 12.24
N ALA A 180 10.76 5.99 11.44
CA ALA A 180 10.37 4.62 11.13
C ALA A 180 10.77 3.70 12.31
N ILE A 181 9.85 2.85 12.73
CA ILE A 181 10.00 1.86 13.79
C ILE A 181 9.87 0.49 13.14
N ASP A 182 10.91 -0.32 13.24
CA ASP A 182 10.92 -1.68 12.74
C ASP A 182 9.91 -2.55 13.51
N LEU A 183 9.02 -3.22 12.78
CA LEU A 183 8.04 -4.14 13.37
C LEU A 183 8.67 -5.48 13.76
N ASN A 184 9.92 -5.73 13.39
CA ASN A 184 10.66 -6.96 13.63
C ASN A 184 9.85 -8.20 13.20
N VAL A 185 9.24 -8.13 12.00
CA VAL A 185 8.50 -9.25 11.41
C VAL A 185 9.44 -10.46 11.36
N PRO A 186 9.07 -11.62 11.94
CA PRO A 186 9.91 -12.79 11.92
C PRO A 186 10.29 -13.14 10.48
N ARG A 187 11.60 -13.15 10.19
CA ARG A 187 12.12 -13.49 8.87
C ARG A 187 12.59 -14.95 8.90
N GLY A 188 12.25 -15.70 7.86
CA GLY A 188 12.81 -17.02 7.64
C GLY A 188 14.31 -16.96 7.41
N VAL A 189 14.92 -18.10 7.05
CA VAL A 189 16.37 -18.19 6.80
C VAL A 189 16.85 -17.41 5.56
N ASN A 190 15.93 -16.91 4.73
CA ASN A 190 16.23 -16.13 3.54
C ASN A 190 15.87 -14.66 3.78
N GLN A 191 16.83 -13.77 3.56
CA GLN A 191 16.62 -12.31 3.57
C GLN A 191 15.60 -11.94 2.48
N GLY A 192 14.71 -11.00 2.77
CA GLY A 192 13.70 -10.55 1.81
C GLY A 192 12.93 -9.33 2.31
N THR A 193 11.97 -8.90 1.50
CA THR A 193 11.16 -7.71 1.72
C THR A 193 9.94 -8.03 2.58
N ALA A 194 9.68 -7.22 3.62
CA ALA A 194 8.44 -7.28 4.40
C ALA A 194 7.71 -5.94 4.31
N HIS A 195 6.39 -5.99 4.18
CA HIS A 195 5.56 -4.80 3.98
C HIS A 195 4.43 -4.76 5.00
N ALA A 196 4.25 -3.62 5.67
CA ALA A 196 3.02 -3.37 6.43
C ALA A 196 1.99 -2.69 5.52
N THR A 197 0.96 -3.43 5.12
CA THR A 197 0.02 -3.02 4.06
C THR A 197 -1.20 -2.30 4.61
N ALA A 198 -1.63 -2.61 5.83
CA ALA A 198 -2.83 -2.02 6.43
C ALA A 198 -2.72 -1.92 7.96
N ILE A 199 -3.42 -0.95 8.51
CA ILE A 199 -3.51 -0.67 9.96
C ILE A 199 -4.94 -0.27 10.31
N ASN A 200 -5.49 -0.80 11.41
CA ASN A 200 -6.81 -0.41 11.92
C ASN A 200 -6.73 0.68 13.02
N THR A 201 -7.87 1.17 13.50
CA THR A 201 -7.91 2.24 14.51
C THR A 201 -7.37 1.82 15.88
N ALA A 202 -7.34 0.52 16.17
CA ALA A 202 -6.72 -0.03 17.38
C ALA A 202 -5.19 -0.16 17.27
N GLY A 203 -4.59 0.20 16.13
CA GLY A 203 -3.15 0.08 15.88
C GLY A 203 -2.69 -1.35 15.59
N VAL A 204 -3.61 -2.25 15.24
CA VAL A 204 -3.26 -3.58 14.72
C VAL A 204 -2.86 -3.42 13.27
N ILE A 205 -1.69 -3.96 12.93
CA ILE A 205 -1.08 -3.86 11.61
C ILE A 205 -1.08 -5.25 10.98
N VAL A 206 -1.34 -5.33 9.68
CA VAL A 206 -1.17 -6.55 8.89
C VAL A 206 -0.30 -6.28 7.68
N GLY A 207 0.20 -7.35 7.09
CA GLY A 207 1.07 -7.25 5.95
C GLY A 207 1.56 -8.59 5.48
N ASP A 208 2.67 -8.58 4.78
CA ASP A 208 3.32 -9.76 4.26
C ASP A 208 4.79 -9.84 4.64
N ASP A 209 5.28 -11.07 4.82
CA ASP A 209 6.62 -11.38 5.30
C ASP A 209 7.60 -11.73 4.17
N ALA A 210 8.87 -11.52 4.49
CA ALA A 210 10.00 -11.78 3.64
C ALA A 210 10.26 -13.29 3.49
N VAL A 211 9.56 -13.95 2.56
CA VAL A 211 9.98 -15.28 2.11
C VAL A 211 10.04 -15.32 0.58
N PHE A 212 11.22 -15.07 0.03
CA PHE A 212 11.52 -15.37 -1.38
C PHE A 212 12.74 -16.30 -1.51
N PRO A 213 12.68 -17.33 -2.36
CA PRO A 213 11.49 -17.95 -2.91
C PRO A 213 10.88 -18.92 -1.87
N ASP A 214 9.65 -18.69 -1.41
CA ASP A 214 8.87 -19.81 -0.87
C ASP A 214 8.51 -20.75 -2.04
N VAL A 215 8.39 -22.05 -1.76
CA VAL A 215 8.17 -23.15 -2.71
C VAL A 215 6.90 -22.99 -3.57
N SER A 216 6.08 -21.96 -3.32
CA SER A 216 4.88 -21.57 -4.06
C SER A 216 4.82 -20.11 -4.54
N GLY A 217 5.87 -19.30 -4.32
CA GLY A 217 5.95 -17.92 -4.82
C GLY A 217 5.06 -16.88 -4.12
N ILE A 218 4.55 -17.14 -2.90
CA ILE A 218 3.70 -16.20 -2.13
C ILE A 218 4.26 -16.03 -0.71
N SER A 219 4.46 -14.80 -0.24
CA SER A 219 4.84 -14.46 1.14
C SER A 219 3.78 -14.90 2.16
N ASN A 220 4.13 -15.21 3.41
CA ASN A 220 3.13 -15.40 4.46
C ASN A 220 2.56 -14.04 4.87
N GLY A 221 1.34 -14.03 5.39
CA GLY A 221 0.82 -12.84 6.05
C GLY A 221 1.27 -12.78 7.51
N PHE A 222 1.48 -11.58 8.03
CA PHE A 222 1.68 -11.37 9.47
C PHE A 222 0.60 -10.45 10.05
N VAL A 223 0.43 -10.54 11.37
CA VAL A 223 -0.28 -9.55 12.19
C VAL A 223 0.66 -9.02 13.26
N TYR A 224 0.72 -7.70 13.43
CA TYR A 224 1.44 -7.04 14.51
C TYR A 224 0.44 -6.44 15.50
N ARG A 225 0.51 -6.88 16.75
CA ARG A 225 -0.31 -6.38 17.87
C ARG A 225 0.49 -6.49 19.17
N ASN A 226 0.24 -5.57 20.10
CA ASN A 226 0.90 -5.56 21.41
C ASN A 226 2.44 -5.60 21.34
N GLY A 227 3.04 -4.97 20.33
CA GLY A 227 4.50 -4.92 20.18
C GLY A 227 5.13 -6.09 19.43
N HIS A 228 4.34 -7.06 18.93
CA HIS A 228 4.85 -8.29 18.35
C HIS A 228 4.21 -8.61 17.00
N ALA A 229 5.04 -8.88 15.99
CA ALA A 229 4.62 -9.47 14.72
C ALA A 229 4.53 -10.99 14.85
N THR A 230 3.48 -11.59 14.28
CA THR A 230 3.20 -13.03 14.33
C THR A 230 2.70 -13.49 12.95
N ASP A 231 3.22 -14.63 12.47
CA ASP A 231 2.76 -15.28 11.24
C ASP A 231 1.29 -15.72 11.38
N LEU A 232 0.43 -15.30 10.44
CA LEU A 232 -0.99 -15.65 10.41
C LEU A 232 -1.23 -17.16 10.34
N ASN A 233 -0.36 -17.92 9.66
CA ASN A 233 -0.48 -19.37 9.56
C ASN A 233 -0.26 -20.08 10.90
N SER A 234 0.45 -19.43 11.84
CA SER A 234 0.61 -19.96 13.21
C SER A 234 -0.61 -19.72 14.10
N LEU A 235 -1.51 -18.82 13.69
CA LEU A 235 -2.68 -18.40 14.47
C LEU A 235 -3.97 -19.09 14.02
N ILE A 236 -3.98 -19.71 12.85
CA ILE A 236 -5.15 -20.42 12.32
C ILE A 236 -5.03 -21.93 12.55
N LYS A 237 -6.19 -22.60 12.61
CA LYS A 237 -6.21 -24.07 12.59
C LYS A 237 -5.55 -24.57 11.29
N PRO A 238 -4.54 -25.46 11.36
CA PRO A 238 -3.93 -26.03 10.17
C PRO A 238 -4.99 -26.64 9.26
N THR A 239 -5.09 -26.11 8.05
CA THR A 239 -6.04 -26.57 7.04
C THR A 239 -5.23 -27.22 5.93
N PRO A 240 -5.42 -28.54 5.69
CA PRO A 240 -4.66 -29.25 4.65
C PRO A 240 -4.75 -28.52 3.32
N ASN A 241 -3.63 -28.40 2.62
CA ASN A 241 -3.52 -27.80 1.29
C ASN A 241 -3.88 -26.30 1.20
N VAL A 242 -4.02 -25.61 2.32
CA VAL A 242 -4.26 -24.15 2.37
C VAL A 242 -3.11 -23.48 3.09
N ARG A 243 -2.54 -22.47 2.46
CA ARG A 243 -1.57 -21.56 3.09
C ARG A 243 -2.05 -20.13 2.91
N VAL A 244 -2.23 -19.42 4.01
CA VAL A 244 -2.62 -18.02 4.00
C VAL A 244 -1.39 -17.19 3.60
N GLY A 245 -1.52 -16.40 2.55
CA GLY A 245 -0.46 -15.50 2.10
C GLY A 245 -0.61 -14.10 2.70
N GLY A 246 0.14 -13.16 2.13
CA GLY A 246 0.13 -11.75 2.50
C GLY A 246 -1.27 -11.18 2.74
N ALA A 247 -1.43 -10.49 3.87
CA ALA A 247 -2.63 -9.74 4.17
C ALA A 247 -2.57 -8.37 3.49
N THR A 248 -3.69 -7.95 2.90
CA THR A 248 -3.79 -6.68 2.16
C THR A 248 -4.73 -5.69 2.84
N GLY A 249 -5.51 -6.13 3.83
CA GLY A 249 -6.46 -5.28 4.53
C GLY A 249 -6.82 -5.83 5.91
N ILE A 250 -7.12 -4.89 6.81
CA ILE A 250 -7.70 -5.15 8.13
C ILE A 250 -8.73 -4.07 8.43
N ASN A 251 -9.88 -4.43 8.99
CA ASN A 251 -10.87 -3.47 9.48
C ASN A 251 -10.83 -3.32 11.01
N ASP A 252 -11.65 -2.40 11.53
CA ASP A 252 -11.72 -2.11 12.97
C ASP A 252 -12.33 -3.24 13.82
N ALA A 253 -13.07 -4.16 13.19
CA ALA A 253 -13.52 -5.39 13.83
C ALA A 253 -12.41 -6.47 13.91
N GLY A 254 -11.24 -6.21 13.32
CA GLY A 254 -10.12 -7.14 13.27
C GLY A 254 -10.28 -8.24 12.23
N VAL A 255 -11.17 -8.06 11.25
CA VAL A 255 -11.29 -8.94 10.09
C VAL A 255 -10.12 -8.67 9.15
N ILE A 256 -9.41 -9.71 8.74
CA ILE A 256 -8.24 -9.63 7.86
C ILE A 256 -8.58 -10.25 6.51
N VAL A 257 -8.16 -9.61 5.43
CA VAL A 257 -8.30 -10.12 4.06
C VAL A 257 -6.96 -10.20 3.34
N GLY A 258 -6.87 -11.10 2.36
CA GLY A 258 -5.68 -11.26 1.54
C GLY A 258 -5.82 -12.39 0.52
N THR A 259 -4.68 -12.87 0.02
CA THR A 259 -4.64 -14.00 -0.92
C THR A 259 -4.06 -15.25 -0.26
N ALA A 260 -4.72 -16.38 -0.44
CA ALA A 260 -4.27 -17.69 0.02
C ALA A 260 -3.90 -18.58 -1.17
N VAL A 261 -2.97 -19.50 -0.93
CA VAL A 261 -2.56 -20.57 -1.83
C VAL A 261 -3.34 -21.83 -1.52
N LEU A 262 -3.92 -22.44 -2.55
CA LEU A 262 -4.50 -23.78 -2.51
C LEU A 262 -3.64 -24.73 -3.34
N THR A 263 -3.24 -25.86 -2.76
CA THR A 263 -2.46 -26.91 -3.45
C THR A 263 -3.33 -28.14 -3.70
N ALA A 264 -3.66 -28.42 -4.96
CA ALA A 264 -4.39 -29.61 -5.33
C ALA A 264 -3.57 -30.90 -5.09
N PRO A 265 -4.22 -32.09 -4.98
CA PRO A 265 -3.51 -33.36 -4.77
C PRO A 265 -2.48 -33.73 -5.84
N ASP A 266 -2.64 -33.19 -7.06
CA ASP A 266 -1.69 -33.35 -8.17
C ASP A 266 -0.54 -32.34 -8.16
N GLY A 267 -0.49 -31.46 -7.15
CA GLY A 267 0.51 -30.42 -6.97
C GLY A 267 0.18 -29.09 -7.67
N MET A 268 -0.96 -28.96 -8.36
CA MET A 268 -1.34 -27.67 -8.96
C MET A 268 -1.66 -26.62 -7.88
N VAL A 269 -1.10 -25.42 -8.05
CA VAL A 269 -1.32 -24.29 -7.15
C VAL A 269 -2.32 -23.31 -7.76
N SER A 270 -3.27 -22.85 -6.96
CA SER A 270 -4.18 -21.74 -7.29
C SER A 270 -4.23 -20.71 -6.17
N SER A 271 -4.67 -19.49 -6.49
CA SER A 271 -4.83 -18.40 -5.53
C SER A 271 -6.30 -18.06 -5.34
N VAL A 272 -6.71 -17.89 -4.09
CA VAL A 272 -8.07 -17.48 -3.71
C VAL A 272 -8.01 -16.34 -2.70
N GLY A 273 -9.01 -15.46 -2.73
CA GLY A 273 -9.20 -14.49 -1.63
C GLY A 273 -9.57 -15.22 -0.34
N TYR A 274 -9.08 -14.74 0.78
CA TYR A 274 -9.50 -15.21 2.11
C TYR A 274 -10.04 -14.08 2.97
N GLU A 275 -10.84 -14.47 3.96
CA GLU A 275 -11.28 -13.63 5.07
C GLU A 275 -10.99 -14.39 6.37
N LEU A 276 -10.28 -13.76 7.30
CA LEU A 276 -10.05 -14.27 8.65
C LEU A 276 -10.91 -13.47 9.63
N LEU A 277 -11.92 -14.13 10.17
CA LEU A 277 -12.87 -13.58 11.15
C LEU A 277 -12.31 -13.74 12.58
N PRO A 278 -12.53 -12.73 13.43
CA PRO A 278 -11.53 -11.72 13.82
C PRO A 278 -10.21 -12.30 14.35
N ILE A 279 -9.14 -11.47 14.36
CA ILE A 279 -7.74 -11.85 14.63
C ILE A 279 -7.65 -13.08 15.54
N PRO A 280 -7.23 -14.25 15.01
CA PRO A 280 -7.30 -15.47 15.79
C PRO A 280 -6.54 -15.31 17.11
N THR A 281 -7.19 -15.66 18.20
CA THR A 281 -6.55 -15.72 19.52
C THR A 281 -5.84 -17.06 19.64
N THR A 282 -4.60 -17.04 20.12
CA THR A 282 -3.90 -18.26 20.56
C THR A 282 -4.72 -19.03 21.57
#